data_AF-A0A251ZZD5-F1
#
_entry.id   AF-A0A251ZZD5-F1
#
_cell.length_a   1.000
_cell.length_b   1.000
_cell.length_c   1.000
_cell.angle_alpha   90.00
_cell.angle_beta   90.00
_cell.angle_gamma   90.00
#
_symmetry.space_group_name_H-M   'P 1'
#
loop_
_entity.id
_entity.type
_entity.pdbx_description
1 polymer ?
#
loop_
_entity_poly.entity_id
_entity_poly.type
_entity_poly.pdbx_seq_one_letter_code
_entity_poly.pdbx_strand_id
1 'polypeptide(L)'
;MQNLLCKKEDTRKEGDLKALLEEGKTTLLSRLIPALERDAAAIEASLVTPWTTSPVEGQISRLKMIKRTMFGRAGFELLRARVLQPA
;
A
#
# COMPACT_ATOMS: atom_id res chain seq x y z
N MET A 1 -5.49 1.43 21.45
CA MET A 1 -5.05 0.95 20.12
C MET A 1 -6.28 0.53 19.33
N GLN A 2 -7.05 1.48 18.83
CA GLN A 2 -8.26 1.22 18.04
C GLN A 2 -8.04 1.70 16.60
N ASN A 3 -8.36 0.81 15.67
CA ASN A 3 -8.61 1.05 14.25
C ASN A 3 -7.38 1.26 13.35
N LEU A 4 -6.58 0.20 13.18
CA LEU A 4 -5.69 0.04 12.03
C LEU A 4 -6.40 -0.46 10.76
N LEU A 5 -7.72 -0.63 10.84
CA LEU A 5 -8.55 -1.16 9.78
C LEU A 5 -9.57 -0.09 9.37
N CYS A 6 -9.31 0.57 8.24
CA CYS A 6 -10.26 1.49 7.63
C CYS A 6 -11.18 0.68 6.72
N LYS A 7 -12.49 0.78 6.94
CA LYS A 7 -13.51 0.07 6.14
C LYS A 7 -13.74 0.88 4.86
N LYS A 8 -13.45 0.30 3.70
CA LYS A 8 -13.78 0.90 2.39
C LYS A 8 -15.29 0.93 2.21
N GLU A 9 -15.83 2.04 1.70
CA GLU A 9 -17.23 2.13 1.28
C GLU A 9 -17.46 1.28 0.01
N ASP A 10 -18.55 0.51 -0.01
CA ASP A 10 -18.88 -0.48 -1.05
C ASP A 10 -19.11 0.17 -2.43
N THR A 11 -18.05 0.37 -3.21
CA THR A 11 -18.15 0.63 -4.65
C THR A 11 -17.88 -0.67 -5.41
N ARG A 12 -18.86 -1.58 -5.42
CA ARG A 12 -18.79 -2.79 -6.25
C ARG A 12 -18.91 -2.40 -7.72
N LYS A 13 -17.79 -2.45 -8.44
CA LYS A 13 -17.79 -2.71 -9.88
C LYS A 13 -16.95 -3.96 -10.08
N GLU A 14 -17.64 -5.07 -10.32
CA GLU A 14 -17.05 -6.32 -10.75
C GLU A 14 -16.58 -6.12 -12.19
N GLY A 15 -15.40 -5.52 -12.32
CA GLY A 15 -14.68 -5.40 -13.58
C GLY A 15 -13.77 -6.60 -13.74
N ASP A 16 -13.81 -7.23 -14.90
CA ASP A 16 -12.95 -8.37 -15.21
C ASP A 16 -11.47 -7.93 -15.23
N LEU A 17 -10.76 -8.20 -14.13
CA LEU A 17 -9.34 -7.83 -13.95
C LEU A 17 -8.49 -8.37 -15.10
N LYS A 18 -8.83 -9.55 -15.63
CA LYS A 18 -8.10 -10.16 -16.75
C LYS A 18 -8.22 -9.34 -18.01
N ALA A 19 -9.42 -8.86 -18.34
CA ALA A 19 -9.63 -8.00 -19.50
C ALA A 19 -8.82 -6.69 -19.41
N LEU A 20 -8.75 -6.09 -18.22
CA LEU A 20 -7.95 -4.88 -17.98
C LEU A 20 -6.44 -5.12 -18.10
N LEU A 21 -5.96 -6.27 -17.64
CA LEU A 21 -4.54 -6.63 -17.76
C LEU A 21 -4.16 -6.87 -19.22
N GLU A 22 -5.02 -7.52 -20.01
CA GLU A 22 -4.80 -7.70 -21.44
C GLU A 22 -4.79 -6.38 -22.21
N GLU A 23 -5.74 -5.48 -21.93
CA GLU A 23 -5.73 -4.14 -22.52
C GLU A 23 -4.45 -3.37 -22.15
N GLY A 24 -4.03 -3.47 -20.89
CA GLY A 24 -2.83 -2.82 -20.38
C GLY A 24 -1.55 -3.20 -21.12
N LYS A 25 -1.47 -4.40 -21.71
CA LYS A 25 -0.32 -4.85 -22.52
C LYS A 25 -0.10 -4.02 -23.78
N THR A 26 -1.17 -3.41 -24.30
CA THR A 26 -1.11 -2.56 -25.50
C THR A 26 -0.72 -1.12 -25.21
N THR A 27 -0.69 -0.73 -23.93
CA THR A 27 -0.41 0.64 -23.50
C THR A 27 1.06 0.86 -23.14
N LEU A 28 1.41 2.10 -22.80
CA LEU A 28 2.72 2.44 -22.24
C LEU A 28 3.02 1.74 -20.89
N LEU A 29 1.98 1.19 -20.25
CA LEU A 29 2.09 0.44 -18.99
C LEU A 29 2.40 -1.04 -19.19
N SER A 30 2.67 -1.51 -20.42
CA SER A 30 2.95 -2.92 -20.71
C SER A 30 4.02 -3.55 -19.81
N ARG A 31 5.04 -2.78 -19.40
CA ARG A 31 6.09 -3.24 -18.48
C ARG A 31 5.61 -3.47 -17.04
N LEU A 32 4.52 -2.84 -16.64
CA LEU A 32 3.90 -2.99 -15.31
C LEU A 32 3.04 -4.27 -15.25
N ILE A 33 2.45 -4.69 -16.37
CA ILE A 33 1.49 -5.81 -16.43
C ILE A 33 2.03 -7.11 -15.84
N PRO A 34 3.28 -7.57 -16.13
CA PRO A 34 3.79 -8.79 -15.52
C PRO A 34 3.92 -8.74 -14.00
N ALA A 35 4.03 -7.54 -13.41
CA ALA A 35 4.02 -7.39 -11.95
C ALA A 35 2.60 -7.48 -11.40
N LEU A 36 1.62 -6.86 -12.07
CA LEU A 36 0.21 -6.94 -11.67
C LEU A 36 -0.37 -8.35 -11.85
N GLU A 37 0.04 -9.08 -12.88
CA GLU A 37 -0.33 -10.49 -13.07
C GLU A 37 0.18 -11.37 -11.93
N ARG A 38 1.41 -11.11 -11.43
CA ARG A 38 1.97 -11.81 -10.26
C ARG A 38 1.18 -11.53 -8.98
N ASP A 39 0.66 -10.30 -8.84
CA ASP A 39 -0.08 -9.85 -7.67
C ASP A 39 -1.62 -9.94 -7.84
N ALA A 40 -2.11 -10.61 -8.89
CA ALA A 40 -3.53 -10.61 -9.26
C ALA A 40 -4.45 -11.07 -8.12
N ALA A 41 -4.07 -12.11 -7.38
CA ALA A 41 -4.83 -12.59 -6.23
C ALA A 41 -4.96 -11.55 -5.11
N ALA A 42 -3.91 -10.75 -4.87
CA ALA A 42 -3.94 -9.68 -3.88
C ALA A 42 -4.81 -8.51 -4.36
N ILE A 43 -4.78 -8.19 -5.66
CA ILE A 43 -5.63 -7.17 -6.27
C ILE A 43 -7.11 -7.59 -6.17
N GLU A 44 -7.45 -8.82 -6.55
CA GLU A 44 -8.81 -9.37 -6.40
C GLU A 44 -9.27 -9.34 -4.95
N ALA A 45 -8.43 -9.79 -4.02
CA ALA A 45 -8.74 -9.71 -2.59
C ALA A 45 -8.98 -8.27 -2.12
N SER A 46 -8.24 -7.29 -2.63
CA SER A 46 -8.43 -5.87 -2.29
C SER A 46 -9.73 -5.27 -2.84
N LEU A 47 -10.28 -5.84 -3.92
CA LEU A 47 -11.56 -5.41 -4.52
C LEU A 47 -12.76 -6.02 -3.78
N VAL A 48 -12.63 -7.25 -3.31
CA VAL A 48 -13.69 -7.99 -2.61
C VAL A 48 -13.74 -7.64 -1.13
N THR A 49 -12.58 -7.47 -0.48
CA THR A 49 -12.51 -7.22 0.95
C THR A 49 -12.76 -5.76 1.28
N PRO A 50 -13.39 -5.46 2.43
CA PRO A 50 -13.62 -4.08 2.86
C PRO A 50 -12.38 -3.44 3.48
N TRP A 51 -11.22 -4.09 3.44
CA TRP A 51 -10.01 -3.67 4.15
C TRP A 51 -9.03 -3.00 3.20
N THR A 52 -8.42 -1.90 3.64
CA THR A 52 -7.39 -1.19 2.87
C THR A 52 -6.05 -1.18 3.60
N THR A 53 -4.96 -1.16 2.83
CA THR A 53 -3.59 -1.03 3.37
C THR A 53 -3.23 0.40 3.76
N SER A 54 -4.12 1.37 3.53
CA SER A 54 -3.85 2.81 3.70
C SER A 54 -3.35 3.21 5.11
N PRO A 55 -3.90 2.69 6.23
CA PRO A 55 -3.38 3.01 7.56
C PRO A 55 -1.93 2.54 7.77
N VAL A 56 -1.60 1.37 7.23
CA VAL A 56 -0.24 0.78 7.30
C VAL A 56 0.73 1.61 6.47
N GLU A 57 0.35 1.99 5.25
CA GLU A 57 1.14 2.88 4.40
C GLU A 57 1.38 4.26 5.05
N GLY A 58 0.40 4.77 5.79
CA GLY A 58 0.53 5.99 6.58
C GLY A 58 1.62 5.87 7.66
N GLN A 59 1.64 4.77 8.41
CA GLN A 59 2.70 4.53 9.42
C GLN A 59 4.08 4.37 8.77
N ILE A 60 4.17 3.64 7.64
CA ILE A 60 5.41 3.50 6.88
C ILE A 60 5.90 4.87 6.39
N SER A 61 5.00 5.72 5.92
CA SER A 61 5.33 7.06 5.43
C SER A 61 5.81 7.97 6.57
N ARG A 62 5.17 7.92 7.74
CA ARG A 62 5.63 8.60 8.96
C ARG A 62 7.04 8.14 9.35
N LEU A 63 7.30 6.83 9.34
CA LEU A 63 8.62 6.28 9.66
C LEU A 63 9.69 6.74 8.64
N LYS A 64 9.37 6.70 7.34
CA LYS A 64 10.24 7.21 6.27
C LYS A 64 10.53 8.71 6.42
N MET A 65 9.54 9.48 6.87
CA MET A 65 9.69 10.92 7.12
C MET A 65 10.68 11.18 8.25
N ILE A 66 10.53 10.52 9.41
CA ILE A 66 11.44 10.67 10.56
C ILE A 66 12.89 10.33 10.16
N LYS A 67 13.10 9.24 9.41
CA LYS A 67 14.44 8.89 8.93
C LYS A 67 15.01 9.94 7.97
N ARG A 68 14.16 10.54 7.14
CA ARG A 68 14.56 11.55 6.14
C ARG A 68 14.87 12.91 6.76
N THR A 69 14.12 13.36 7.77
CA THR A 69 14.45 14.61 8.51
C THR A 69 15.79 14.51 9.26
N MET A 70 16.27 13.30 9.52
CA MET A 70 17.56 13.03 10.15
C MET A 70 18.68 12.75 9.14
N PHE A 71 18.44 13.01 7.84
CA PHE A 71 19.40 12.77 6.75
C PHE A 71 19.91 11.32 6.71
N GLY A 72 19.04 10.35 7.05
CA GLY A 72 19.40 8.94 7.05
C GLY A 72 20.26 8.48 8.25
N ARG A 73 20.65 9.39 9.16
CA ARG A 73 21.48 9.09 10.34
C ARG A 73 20.73 8.41 11.48
N ALA A 74 19.43 8.18 11.31
CA ALA A 74 18.61 7.50 12.30
C ALA A 74 18.78 5.97 12.17
N GLY A 75 19.63 5.39 13.02
CA GLY A 75 19.70 3.95 13.25
C GLY A 75 18.43 3.40 13.91
N PHE A 76 18.34 2.08 14.08
CA PHE A 76 17.13 1.43 14.59
C PHE A 76 16.71 1.92 15.98
N GLU A 77 17.64 1.97 16.94
CA GLU A 77 17.37 2.45 18.31
C GLU A 77 16.78 3.87 18.34
N LEU A 78 17.35 4.76 17.52
CA LEU A 78 16.93 6.16 17.46
C LEU A 78 15.56 6.32 16.76
N LEU A 79 15.30 5.52 15.73
CA LEU A 79 13.98 5.46 15.10
C LEU A 79 12.94 4.91 16.07
N ARG A 80 13.26 3.84 16.80
CA ARG A 80 12.39 3.22 17.78
C ARG A 80 12.01 4.20 18.89
N ALA A 81 12.99 4.92 19.44
CA ALA A 81 12.75 5.94 20.45
C ALA A 81 11.77 7.02 19.95
N ARG A 82 11.98 7.57 18.75
CA ARG A 82 11.11 8.62 18.19
C ARG A 82 9.70 8.15 17.80
N VAL A 83 9.52 6.88 17.47
CA VAL A 83 8.22 6.34 17.06
C VAL A 83 7.39 5.88 18.26
N LEU A 84 8.03 5.23 19.24
CA LEU A 84 7.34 4.63 20.40
C LEU A 84 7.25 5.57 21.60
N GLN A 85 8.13 6.56 21.71
CA GLN A 85 8.10 7.60 22.73
C GLN A 85 7.83 8.94 22.05
N PRO A 86 6.58 9.20 21.62
CA PRO A 86 6.20 10.54 21.21
C PRO A 86 6.39 11.47 22.41
N ALA A 87 7.05 12.61 22.18
CA ALA A 87 7.07 13.72 23.13
C ALA A 87 5.67 14.30 23.31
#